data_AF-A0A5J9TDK2-F1
#
_entry.id   AF-A0A5J9TDK2-F1
#
_cell.length_a   1.000
_cell.length_b   1.000
_cell.length_c   1.000
_cell.angle_alpha   90.00
_cell.angle_beta   90.00
_cell.angle_gamma   90.00
#
_symmetry.space_group_name_H-M   'P 1'
#
loop_
_entity.id
_entity.type
_entity.pdbx_description
1 polymer ?
#
loop_
_entity_poly.entity_id
_entity_poly.type
_entity_poly.pdbx_seq_one_letter_code
_entity_poly.pdbx_strand_id
1 'polypeptide(L)'
;MRGSTAFVVPAAKFKLEAGAEESITTYTFGTHTAKHTFCKVCGITSFYTQRDNPGEVAVTVACVDPGTVAHVEYRRFDGRNWE
;
A
#
# COMPACT_ATOMS: atom_id res chain seq x y z
N MET A 1 -13.85 4.78 2.77
CA MET A 1 -12.55 4.36 2.20
C MET A 1 -11.48 5.31 2.72
N ARG A 2 -10.32 4.79 3.15
CA ARG A 2 -9.16 5.64 3.45
C ARG A 2 -8.67 6.19 2.11
N GLY A 3 -8.71 7.50 1.92
CA GLY A 3 -8.37 8.17 0.64
C GLY A 3 -6.87 8.20 0.36
N SER A 4 -6.19 7.05 0.41
CA SER A 4 -4.75 6.96 0.17
C SER A 4 -4.46 6.84 -1.32
N THR A 5 -3.69 7.78 -1.88
CA THR A 5 -3.09 7.61 -3.20
C THR A 5 -1.85 6.73 -3.07
N ALA A 6 -1.87 5.58 -3.74
CA ALA A 6 -0.77 4.64 -3.77
C ALA A 6 -0.34 4.33 -5.20
N PHE A 7 0.92 3.94 -5.35
CA PHE A 7 1.45 3.33 -6.56
C PHE A 7 1.85 1.89 -6.25
N VAL A 8 1.84 1.03 -7.26
CA VAL A 8 2.18 -0.39 -7.10
C VAL A 8 3.63 -0.65 -7.46
N VAL A 9 4.27 -1.54 -6.68
CA VAL A 9 5.59 -2.07 -6.98
C VAL A 9 5.55 -3.60 -6.95
N PRO A 10 6.36 -4.30 -7.78
CA PRO A 10 6.50 -5.74 -7.67
C PRO A 10 7.01 -6.14 -6.28
N ALA A 11 6.45 -7.19 -5.68
CA ALA A 11 6.89 -7.66 -4.35
C ALA A 11 8.39 -7.97 -4.30
N ALA A 12 9.00 -8.40 -5.41
CA ALA A 12 10.44 -8.63 -5.53
C ALA A 12 11.29 -7.36 -5.37
N LYS A 13 10.71 -6.17 -5.53
CA LYS A 13 11.37 -4.87 -5.33
C LYS A 13 10.95 -4.18 -4.03
N PHE A 14 10.17 -4.86 -3.19
CA PHE A 14 9.76 -4.39 -1.89
C PHE A 14 10.49 -5.17 -0.81
N LYS A 15 11.05 -4.47 0.17
CA LYS A 15 11.64 -5.07 1.37
C LYS A 15 11.08 -4.34 2.58
N LEU A 16 10.60 -5.13 3.54
CA LEU A 16 10.29 -4.61 4.86
C LEU A 16 11.59 -4.51 5.66
N GLU A 17 11.86 -3.34 6.24
CA GLU A 17 13.03 -3.14 7.08
C GLU A 17 12.91 -3.93 8.38
N ALA A 18 14.04 -4.45 8.86
CA ALA A 18 14.07 -5.29 10.05
C ALA A 18 13.51 -4.54 11.27
N GLY A 19 12.61 -5.20 12.01
CA GLY A 19 11.96 -4.64 13.20
C GLY A 19 10.70 -3.83 12.88
N ALA A 20 10.42 -3.51 11.61
CA ALA A 20 9.17 -2.86 11.24
C ALA A 20 7.96 -3.75 11.54
N GLU A 21 8.13 -5.08 11.55
CA GLU A 21 7.11 -6.06 11.92
C GLU A 21 6.51 -5.79 13.31
N GLU A 22 7.30 -5.22 14.23
CA GLU A 22 6.86 -4.93 15.59
C GLU A 22 5.83 -3.80 15.63
N SER A 23 5.83 -2.91 14.65
CA SER A 23 4.97 -1.71 14.62
C SER A 23 3.80 -1.83 13.65
N ILE A 24 3.74 -2.87 12.82
CA ILE A 24 2.66 -3.09 11.87
C ILE A 24 1.68 -4.16 12.35
N THR A 25 0.45 -4.09 11.84
CA THR A 25 -0.56 -5.14 11.97
C THR A 25 -1.28 -5.30 10.65
N THR A 26 -1.85 -6.48 10.41
CA THR A 26 -2.56 -6.78 9.17
C THR A 26 -3.96 -7.26 9.48
N TYR A 27 -4.93 -6.64 8.81
CA TYR A 27 -6.32 -7.08 8.79
C TYR A 27 -6.68 -7.65 7.42
N THR A 28 -7.51 -8.68 7.39
CA THR A 28 -8.00 -9.32 6.17
C THR A 28 -9.48 -9.64 6.32
N PHE A 29 -10.24 -9.60 5.23
CA PHE A 29 -11.65 -9.99 5.19
C PHE A 29 -12.01 -10.58 3.82
N GLY A 30 -13.23 -11.09 3.68
CA GLY A 30 -13.73 -11.65 2.42
C GLY A 30 -12.93 -12.88 2.00
N THR A 31 -12.26 -12.82 0.85
CA THR A 31 -11.41 -13.91 0.34
C THR A 31 -10.05 -14.02 1.04
N HIS A 32 -9.74 -13.09 1.97
CA HIS A 32 -8.44 -12.99 2.65
C HIS A 32 -7.23 -12.78 1.73
N THR A 33 -7.45 -12.48 0.44
CA THR A 33 -6.41 -12.21 -0.55
C THR A 33 -5.79 -10.84 -0.35
N ALA A 34 -6.61 -9.82 -0.13
CA ALA A 34 -6.12 -8.49 0.22
C ALA A 34 -5.57 -8.47 1.65
N LYS A 35 -4.39 -7.87 1.81
CA LYS A 35 -3.76 -7.69 3.12
C LYS A 35 -3.75 -6.21 3.46
N HIS A 36 -4.62 -5.80 4.38
CA HIS A 36 -4.69 -4.43 4.86
C HIS A 36 -3.69 -4.23 5.98
N THR A 37 -2.44 -4.00 5.61
CA THR A 37 -1.34 -3.75 6.54
C THR A 37 -1.27 -2.26 6.92
N PHE A 38 -1.06 -1.95 8.19
CA PHE A 38 -0.93 -0.58 8.69
C PHE A 38 -0.17 -0.53 10.01
N CYS A 39 0.33 0.66 10.39
CA CYS A 39 0.97 0.87 11.68
C CYS A 39 -0.04 0.75 12.82
N LYS A 40 0.21 -0.16 13.77
CA LYS A 40 -0.68 -0.39 14.92
C LYS A 40 -0.65 0.74 15.95
N VAL A 41 0.36 1.62 15.88
CA VAL A 41 0.53 2.76 16.80
C VAL A 41 -0.22 4.00 16.31
N CYS A 42 0.00 4.42 15.06
CA CYS A 42 -0.59 5.65 14.51
C CYS A 42 -1.71 5.41 13.49
N GLY A 43 -1.93 4.16 13.08
CA GLY A 43 -2.98 3.79 12.12
C GLY A 43 -2.64 4.07 10.66
N ILE A 44 -1.47 4.62 10.34
CA ILE A 44 -1.09 4.96 8.95
C ILE A 44 -0.84 3.69 8.12
N THR A 45 -1.39 3.68 6.91
CA THR A 45 -1.17 2.63 5.90
C THR A 45 -0.05 3.08 4.96
N SER A 46 1.20 2.75 5.29
CA SER A 46 2.35 3.05 4.43
C SER A 46 2.41 2.12 3.21
N PHE A 47 1.97 0.87 3.37
CA PHE A 47 1.86 -0.10 2.28
C PHE A 47 0.75 -1.13 2.55
N TYR A 48 0.27 -1.80 1.51
CA TYR A 48 -0.70 -2.90 1.61
C TYR A 48 -0.67 -3.81 0.37
N THR A 49 -1.26 -5.00 0.47
CA THR A 49 -1.42 -5.92 -0.67
C THR A 49 -2.84 -5.85 -1.21
N GLN A 50 -2.99 -5.56 -2.50
CA GLN A 50 -4.28 -5.52 -3.18
C GLN A 50 -4.77 -6.93 -3.51
N ARG A 51 -6.10 -7.11 -3.56
CA ARG A 51 -6.71 -8.38 -3.96
C ARG A 51 -6.38 -8.73 -5.41
N ASP A 52 -6.50 -7.74 -6.30
CA ASP A 52 -6.45 -7.97 -7.74
C ASP A 52 -5.02 -8.19 -8.25
N ASN A 53 -4.02 -7.79 -7.45
CA ASN A 53 -2.60 -8.02 -7.76
C ASN A 53 -1.81 -8.48 -6.52
N PRO A 54 -1.98 -9.75 -6.08
CA PRO A 54 -1.40 -10.24 -4.83
C PRO A 54 0.14 -10.38 -4.88
N GLY A 55 0.75 -10.34 -6.06
CA GLY A 55 2.21 -10.29 -6.26
C GLY A 55 2.80 -8.88 -6.19
N GLU A 56 1.98 -7.87 -5.93
CA GLU A 56 2.39 -6.47 -5.85
C GLU A 56 2.08 -5.87 -4.48
N VAL A 57 2.82 -4.82 -4.19
CA VAL A 57 2.68 -4.02 -2.96
C VAL A 57 2.30 -2.61 -3.38
N ALA A 58 1.17 -2.14 -2.88
CA ALA A 58 0.76 -0.76 -3.03
C ALA A 58 1.44 0.08 -1.94
N VAL A 59 2.19 1.11 -2.32
CA VAL A 59 2.91 2.02 -1.43
C VAL A 59 2.23 3.39 -1.48
N THR A 60 1.88 3.92 -0.31
CA THR A 60 1.24 5.23 -0.20
C THR A 60 2.25 6.34 -0.52
N VAL A 61 1.96 7.18 -1.51
CA VAL A 61 2.88 8.23 -2.00
C VAL A 61 3.29 9.19 -0.89
N ALA A 62 2.35 9.56 -0.02
CA ALA A 62 2.60 10.48 1.08
C ALA A 62 3.52 9.90 2.18
N CYS A 63 3.82 8.60 2.14
CA CYS A 63 4.73 7.94 3.08
C CYS A 63 6.12 7.70 2.50
N VAL A 64 6.39 8.18 1.28
CA VAL A 64 7.73 8.12 0.67
C VAL A 64 8.56 9.30 1.15
N ASP A 65 9.82 9.05 1.48
CA ASP A 65 10.73 10.08 1.95
C ASP A 65 10.89 11.21 0.93
N PRO A 66 10.87 12.49 1.38
CA PRO A 66 11.08 13.63 0.51
C PRO A 66 12.37 13.52 -0.32
N GLY A 67 12.29 13.86 -1.61
CA GLY A 67 13.43 13.78 -2.52
C GLY A 67 13.67 12.42 -3.16
N THR A 68 12.97 11.36 -2.73
CA THR A 68 13.06 10.03 -3.35
C THR A 68 12.44 10.00 -4.75
N VAL A 69 11.32 10.71 -4.93
CA VAL A 69 10.57 10.74 -6.19
C VAL A 69 10.73 12.10 -6.85
N ALA A 70 11.21 12.11 -8.09
CA ALA A 70 11.42 13.35 -8.85
C ALA A 70 10.11 13.95 -9.42
N HIS A 71 9.12 13.10 -9.72
CA HIS A 71 7.85 13.50 -10.33
C HIS A 71 6.75 12.49 -9.98
N VAL A 72 5.54 12.98 -9.68
CA VAL A 72 4.36 12.16 -9.42
C VAL A 72 3.22 12.62 -10.32
N GLU A 73 2.65 11.70 -11.09
CA GLU A 73 1.44 11.94 -11.88
C GLU A 73 0.24 11.28 -11.16
N TYR A 74 -0.80 12.08 -10.89
CA TYR A 74 -2.03 11.57 -10.28
C TYR A 74 -3.09 11.32 -11.34
N ARG A 75 -3.50 10.06 -11.48
CA ARG A 75 -4.64 9.68 -12.34
C ARG A 75 -5.84 9.40 -11.47
N ARG A 76 -6.98 10.02 -11.80
CA ARG A 76 -8.26 9.68 -11.17
C ARG A 76 -8.75 8.36 -11.76
N PHE A 77 -9.03 7.43 -10.88
CA PHE A 77 -9.73 6.19 -11.21
C PHE A 77 -11.18 6.33 -10.74
N ASP A 78 -12.14 6.12 -11.63
CA ASP A 78 -13.56 6.34 -11.34
C ASP A 78 -14.19 5.19 -10.53
N GLY A 79 -13.51 4.04 -10.44
CA GLY A 79 -13.97 2.84 -9.73
C GLY A 79 -15.25 2.22 -10.30
N ARG A 80 -15.81 2.78 -11.38
CA ARG A 80 -17.09 2.39 -11.97
C ARG A 80 -16.88 1.58 -13.24
N ASN A 81 -15.85 1.92 -14.01
CA ASN A 81 -15.45 1.22 -15.23
C ASN A 81 -14.09 0.54 -14.98
N TRP A 82 -14.09 -0.60 -14.29
CA TRP A 82 -12.90 -1.32 -13.85
C TRP A 82 -12.70 -2.68 -14.53
N GLU A 83 -13.61 -3.03 -15.46
CA GLU A 83 -13.43 -4.09 -16.46
C GLU A 83 -12.70 -3.58 -17.71
#